data_AF-A0A132B8Y3-F1
#
_entry.id   AF-A0A132B8Y3-F1
#
_cell.length_a   1.000
_cell.length_b   1.000
_cell.length_c   1.000
_cell.angle_alpha   90.00
_cell.angle_beta   90.00
_cell.angle_gamma   90.00
#
_symmetry.space_group_name_H-M   'P 1'
#
loop_
_entity.id
_entity.type
_entity.pdbx_description
1 polymer ?
#
loop_
_entity_poly.entity_id
_entity_poly.type
_entity_poly.pdbx_seq_one_letter_code
_entity_poly.pdbx_strand_id
1 'polypeptide(L)'
;MSTCYYRAHRILTRSSTTTWKPFAHHLGEVERKFLDNITDIDEDQINQFRNSGLSNLTTQCNSMDPESYQVFHRYFNVFNRMFFFHSFNRRNCTIRMIHRDGDDSMEWEANKDSLEEVYGHTLREPYGRPHREIVHCPITIFQRPWDTPESRLKSYIETLLHEMVDAFIVTYTCGCEICQELFAQEYGQRGHGETWHAMATALEETVTDRLGIDVSLGIPAAMSDEWYRTNADLDGVDLRRLDRSSIEKLIEQCWFYNGDPSGENDDDNDDNEESDASEDSSEEEYIYD
;
A
#
# COMPACT_ATOMS: atom_id res chain seq x y z
N MET A 1 6.60 10.84 -31.25
CA MET A 1 7.43 9.77 -30.65
C MET A 1 8.05 10.31 -29.37
N SER A 2 7.57 9.79 -28.23
CA SER A 2 7.70 10.37 -26.90
C SER A 2 9.13 10.29 -26.36
N THR A 3 9.62 11.42 -25.83
CA THR A 3 10.97 11.66 -25.31
C THR A 3 11.30 10.92 -24.01
N CYS A 4 10.46 9.99 -23.56
CA CYS A 4 10.67 9.20 -22.34
C CYS A 4 11.97 8.37 -22.43
N TYR A 5 12.24 7.75 -23.60
CA TYR A 5 13.34 6.80 -23.77
C TYR A 5 14.73 7.44 -23.90
N TYR A 6 14.83 8.66 -24.46
CA TYR A 6 16.15 9.23 -24.81
C TYR A 6 16.85 10.00 -23.68
N ARG A 7 16.20 10.24 -22.53
CA ARG A 7 16.84 10.91 -21.38
C ARG A 7 17.31 9.96 -20.28
N ALA A 8 16.73 8.77 -20.17
CA ALA A 8 17.08 7.81 -19.11
C ALA A 8 18.46 7.18 -19.30
N HIS A 9 18.88 6.89 -20.54
CA HIS A 9 20.17 6.23 -20.80
C HIS A 9 21.41 7.13 -20.75
N ARG A 10 21.27 8.46 -20.61
CA ARG A 10 22.40 9.40 -20.67
C ARG A 10 22.77 10.07 -19.35
N ILE A 11 22.15 9.70 -18.24
CA ILE A 11 22.45 10.26 -16.91
C ILE A 11 22.60 9.13 -15.88
N LEU A 12 23.63 8.30 -16.05
CA LEU A 12 24.18 7.46 -14.98
C LEU A 12 25.37 8.16 -14.30
N THR A 13 25.36 9.49 -14.25
CA THR A 13 26.25 10.25 -13.37
C THR A 13 25.54 10.39 -12.03
N ARG A 14 26.23 10.06 -10.92
CA ARG A 14 25.81 10.30 -9.52
C ARG A 14 25.38 11.77 -9.33
N SER A 15 24.17 12.12 -9.74
CA SER A 15 23.58 13.43 -9.45
C SER A 15 23.06 13.36 -8.04
N SER A 16 23.78 14.00 -7.12
CA SER A 16 23.49 14.11 -5.69
C SER A 16 22.26 14.98 -5.36
N THR A 17 21.36 15.17 -6.32
CA THR A 17 20.17 15.98 -6.09
C THR A 17 19.16 15.13 -5.32
N THR A 18 19.04 15.40 -4.03
CA THR A 18 18.04 14.83 -3.10
C THR A 18 16.60 15.17 -3.48
N THR A 19 16.39 16.00 -4.51
CA THR A 19 15.07 16.43 -4.95
C THR A 19 14.42 15.39 -5.84
N TRP A 20 13.31 14.82 -5.35
CA TRP A 20 12.43 13.94 -6.11
C TRP A 20 11.39 14.73 -6.90
N LYS A 21 11.13 14.31 -8.14
CA LYS A 21 10.12 14.93 -9.00
C LYS A 21 9.00 13.91 -9.27
N PRO A 22 7.73 14.23 -8.97
CA PRO A 22 6.63 13.31 -9.25
C PRO A 22 6.59 12.89 -10.72
N PHE A 23 6.30 11.61 -10.94
CA PHE A 23 6.27 10.94 -12.25
C PHE A 23 7.49 11.19 -13.14
N ALA A 24 8.70 11.19 -12.56
CA ALA A 24 9.93 11.46 -13.28
C ALA A 24 10.97 10.33 -13.26
N HIS A 25 10.73 9.27 -12.49
CA HIS A 25 11.72 8.22 -12.23
C HIS A 25 11.26 6.88 -12.79
N HIS A 26 12.20 6.07 -13.30
CA HIS A 26 11.88 4.68 -13.65
C HIS A 26 11.62 3.88 -12.37
N LEU A 27 10.80 2.83 -12.40
CA LEU A 27 10.49 2.03 -11.20
C LEU A 27 11.76 1.48 -10.53
N GLY A 28 12.63 0.78 -11.29
CA GLY A 28 13.95 0.38 -10.78
C GLY A 28 14.89 1.52 -10.34
N GLU A 29 14.68 2.77 -10.78
CA GLU A 29 15.41 3.93 -10.21
C GLU A 29 14.85 4.32 -8.84
N VAL A 30 13.52 4.25 -8.66
CA VAL A 30 12.85 4.46 -7.37
C VAL A 30 13.38 3.47 -6.35
N GLU A 31 13.35 2.18 -6.68
CA GLU A 31 13.83 1.09 -5.84
C GLU A 31 15.30 1.28 -5.46
N ARG A 32 16.20 1.34 -6.45
CA ARG A 32 17.64 1.41 -6.21
C ARG A 32 18.01 2.60 -5.34
N LYS A 33 17.45 3.79 -5.62
CA LYS A 33 17.76 4.98 -4.81
C LYS A 33 17.24 4.82 -3.38
N PHE A 34 16.06 4.26 -3.19
CA PHE A 34 15.51 4.01 -1.86
C PHE A 34 16.41 3.05 -1.06
N LEU A 35 16.84 1.95 -1.67
CA LEU A 35 17.75 0.99 -1.06
C LEU A 35 19.14 1.57 -0.76
N ASP A 36 19.69 2.37 -1.69
CA ASP A 36 20.92 3.12 -1.48
C ASP A 36 20.78 4.03 -0.24
N ASN A 37 19.67 4.76 -0.12
CA ASN A 37 19.41 5.65 1.01
C ASN A 37 19.24 4.91 2.34
N ILE A 38 18.53 3.77 2.37
CA ILE A 38 18.41 2.94 3.57
C ILE A 38 19.80 2.48 4.05
N THR A 39 20.64 2.04 3.11
CA THR A 39 22.00 1.57 3.42
C THR A 39 22.88 2.71 3.95
N ASP A 40 22.68 3.92 3.44
CA ASP A 40 23.46 5.11 3.76
C ASP A 40 22.91 5.92 4.96
N ILE A 41 21.88 5.43 5.69
CA ILE A 41 21.37 6.10 6.89
C ILE A 41 22.50 6.25 7.91
N ASP A 42 22.81 7.50 8.22
CA ASP A 42 23.87 7.83 9.16
C ASP A 42 23.47 7.55 10.62
N GLU A 43 24.46 7.27 11.45
CA GLU A 43 24.24 7.00 12.89
C GLU A 43 23.68 8.21 13.64
N ASP A 44 23.91 9.44 13.16
CA ASP A 44 23.37 10.64 13.80
C ASP A 44 21.84 10.72 13.65
N GLN A 45 21.29 10.32 12.50
CA GLN A 45 19.84 10.22 12.26
C GLN A 45 19.21 9.15 13.16
N ILE A 46 19.86 7.99 13.30
CA ILE A 46 19.41 6.91 14.21
C ILE A 46 19.44 7.38 15.66
N ASN A 47 20.52 8.05 16.08
CA ASN A 47 20.63 8.59 17.43
C ASN A 47 19.61 9.71 17.68
N GLN A 48 19.35 10.58 16.70
CA GLN A 48 18.27 11.57 16.78
C GLN A 48 16.90 10.90 16.95
N PHE A 49 16.63 9.82 16.23
CA PHE A 49 15.41 9.03 16.39
C PHE A 49 15.26 8.52 17.82
N ARG A 50 16.28 7.82 18.33
CA ARG A 50 16.28 7.25 19.70
C ARG A 50 16.17 8.33 20.78
N ASN A 51 16.93 9.42 20.66
CA ASN A 51 16.92 10.53 21.61
C ASN A 51 15.59 11.29 21.63
N SER A 52 14.79 11.19 20.57
CA SER A 52 13.44 11.74 20.53
C SER A 52 12.42 10.90 21.32
N GLY A 53 12.81 9.70 21.78
CA GLY A 53 11.97 8.77 22.53
C GLY A 53 10.96 7.98 21.68
N LEU A 54 11.02 8.12 20.34
CA LEU A 54 10.11 7.43 19.42
C LEU A 54 10.35 5.90 19.37
N SER A 55 11.52 5.41 19.76
CA SER A 55 11.76 3.96 19.85
C SER A 55 11.07 3.29 21.03
N ASN A 56 10.54 4.05 22.01
CA ASN A 56 9.87 3.51 23.19
C ASN A 56 8.36 3.79 23.10
N LEU A 57 7.63 2.84 22.52
CA LEU A 57 6.19 2.97 22.27
C LEU A 57 5.39 3.16 23.57
N THR A 58 5.72 2.41 24.63
CA THR A 58 5.09 2.58 25.96
C THR A 58 5.19 4.03 26.45
N THR A 59 6.36 4.65 26.32
CA THR A 59 6.58 6.05 26.73
C THR A 59 5.76 7.02 25.88
N GLN A 60 5.67 6.78 24.56
CA GLN A 60 4.82 7.59 23.70
C GLN A 60 3.35 7.50 24.11
N CYS A 61 2.83 6.29 24.30
CA CYS A 61 1.43 6.05 24.69
C CYS A 61 1.07 6.58 26.08
N ASN A 62 2.04 6.65 27.01
CA ASN A 62 1.82 7.28 28.31
C ASN A 62 1.71 8.82 28.23
N SER A 63 2.26 9.42 27.17
CA SER A 63 2.31 10.87 26.99
C SER A 63 1.20 11.41 26.08
N MET A 64 0.75 10.60 25.12
CA MET A 64 -0.18 10.99 24.07
C MET A 64 -1.02 9.79 23.65
N ASP A 65 -2.26 10.07 23.23
CA ASP A 65 -3.14 9.06 22.63
C ASP A 65 -2.54 8.57 21.29
N PRO A 66 -2.45 7.24 21.04
CA PRO A 66 -1.94 6.70 19.78
C PRO A 66 -2.64 7.25 18.53
N GLU A 67 -3.94 7.50 18.64
CA GLU A 67 -4.78 8.06 17.59
C GLU A 67 -4.62 9.57 17.41
N SER A 68 -3.83 10.23 18.26
CA SER A 68 -3.64 11.67 18.15
C SER A 68 -2.88 12.05 16.87
N TYR A 69 -3.37 13.10 16.21
CA TYR A 69 -2.74 13.70 15.04
C TYR A 69 -1.25 13.98 15.25
N GLN A 70 -0.87 14.45 16.45
CA GLN A 70 0.50 14.80 16.78
C GLN A 70 1.44 13.59 16.75
N VAL A 71 1.03 12.44 17.28
CA VAL A 71 1.86 11.23 17.29
C VAL A 71 2.08 10.74 15.86
N PHE A 72 1.01 10.61 15.09
CA PHE A 72 1.07 10.17 13.70
C PHE A 72 1.94 11.06 12.82
N HIS A 73 1.72 12.38 12.88
CA HIS A 73 2.52 13.32 12.10
C HIS A 73 3.99 13.32 12.50
N ARG A 74 4.29 13.03 13.77
CA ARG A 74 5.67 12.94 14.23
C ARG A 74 6.40 11.75 13.61
N TYR A 75 5.80 10.56 13.63
CA TYR A 75 6.37 9.38 12.96
C TYR A 75 6.47 9.61 11.45
N PHE A 76 5.40 10.07 10.79
CA PHE A 76 5.40 10.35 9.35
C PHE A 76 6.53 11.31 8.95
N ASN A 77 6.70 12.43 9.65
CA ASN A 77 7.73 13.40 9.31
C ASN A 77 9.15 12.86 9.50
N VAL A 78 9.37 12.06 10.56
CA VAL A 78 10.67 11.46 10.84
C VAL A 78 11.00 10.38 9.81
N PHE A 79 10.06 9.50 9.49
CA PHE A 79 10.24 8.48 8.46
C PHE A 79 10.39 9.09 7.07
N ASN A 80 9.60 10.11 6.72
CA ASN A 80 9.74 10.83 5.45
C ASN A 80 11.15 11.43 5.31
N ARG A 81 11.71 11.97 6.40
CA ARG A 81 13.06 12.50 6.41
C ARG A 81 14.13 11.41 6.27
N MET A 82 14.02 10.31 7.01
CA MET A 82 15.04 9.27 7.07
C MET A 82 15.04 8.38 5.82
N PHE A 83 13.86 7.95 5.38
CA PHE A 83 13.72 6.91 4.37
C PHE A 83 13.28 7.45 3.01
N PHE A 84 12.48 8.52 2.99
CA PHE A 84 11.81 9.00 1.78
C PHE A 84 12.31 10.38 1.33
N PHE A 85 13.55 10.76 1.66
CA PHE A 85 14.22 11.95 1.14
C PHE A 85 13.48 13.28 1.37
N HIS A 86 12.64 13.37 2.39
CA HIS A 86 11.76 14.53 2.59
C HIS A 86 10.82 14.79 1.41
N SER A 87 10.51 13.75 0.64
CA SER A 87 9.79 13.85 -0.63
C SER A 87 8.29 14.09 -0.42
N PHE A 88 7.70 13.55 0.65
CA PHE A 88 6.31 13.84 0.99
C PHE A 88 6.16 15.24 1.58
N ASN A 89 5.20 15.98 1.05
CA ASN A 89 4.83 17.31 1.51
C ASN A 89 3.32 17.51 1.33
N ARG A 90 2.77 18.57 1.93
CA ARG A 90 1.32 18.84 1.93
C ARG A 90 0.68 18.92 0.54
N ARG A 91 1.46 19.14 -0.53
CA ARG A 91 0.92 19.17 -1.90
C ARG A 91 0.72 17.76 -2.46
N ASN A 92 1.65 16.83 -2.20
CA ASN A 92 1.64 15.52 -2.83
C ASN A 92 1.22 14.36 -1.92
N CYS A 93 1.17 14.55 -0.61
CA CYS A 93 0.73 13.52 0.32
C CYS A 93 0.14 14.16 1.58
N THR A 94 -1.04 13.69 1.97
CA THR A 94 -1.65 13.98 3.26
C THR A 94 -1.81 12.67 4.02
N ILE A 95 -1.82 12.74 5.35
CA ILE A 95 -2.14 11.58 6.18
C ILE A 95 -3.40 11.88 6.99
N ARG A 96 -4.28 10.90 7.13
CA ARG A 96 -5.51 11.02 7.92
C ARG A 96 -5.77 9.73 8.71
N MET A 97 -6.19 9.88 9.96
CA MET A 97 -6.76 8.82 10.78
C MET A 97 -8.28 8.85 10.64
N ILE A 98 -8.90 7.70 10.39
CA ILE A 98 -10.36 7.52 10.35
C ILE A 98 -10.78 6.95 11.70
N HIS A 99 -11.49 7.77 12.47
CA HIS A 99 -11.96 7.36 13.78
C HIS A 99 -13.24 6.53 13.68
N ARG A 100 -13.36 5.54 14.56
CA ARG A 100 -14.56 4.70 14.66
C ARG A 100 -15.81 5.51 15.04
N ASP A 101 -15.60 6.50 15.90
CA ASP A 101 -16.65 7.37 16.42
C ASP A 101 -16.51 8.78 15.85
N GLY A 102 -17.61 9.55 15.86
CA GLY A 102 -17.62 10.94 15.40
C GLY A 102 -17.86 11.07 13.90
N ASP A 103 -17.28 12.13 13.31
CA ASP A 103 -17.55 12.56 11.92
C ASP A 103 -17.12 11.52 10.88
N ASP A 104 -16.11 10.70 11.19
CA ASP A 104 -15.55 9.66 10.31
C ASP A 104 -16.27 8.30 10.44
N SER A 105 -17.22 8.16 11.38
CA SER A 105 -17.81 6.85 11.73
C SER A 105 -18.46 6.13 10.56
N MET A 106 -19.09 6.86 9.63
CA MET A 106 -19.67 6.28 8.42
C MET A 106 -18.61 5.72 7.46
N GLU A 107 -17.49 6.43 7.29
CA GLU A 107 -16.37 5.97 6.45
C GLU A 107 -15.69 4.75 7.09
N TRP A 108 -15.52 4.78 8.41
CA TRP A 108 -15.01 3.65 9.17
C TRP A 108 -15.91 2.41 9.01
N GLU A 109 -17.22 2.58 9.23
CA GLU A 109 -18.20 1.49 9.17
C GLU A 109 -18.30 0.89 7.76
N ALA A 110 -18.25 1.72 6.71
CA ALA A 110 -18.27 1.27 5.31
C ALA A 110 -17.05 0.42 4.93
N ASN A 111 -15.94 0.57 5.67
CA ASN A 111 -14.73 -0.20 5.42
C ASN A 111 -14.54 -1.33 6.44
N LYS A 112 -15.25 -1.37 7.58
CA LYS A 112 -14.97 -2.29 8.69
C LYS A 112 -14.86 -3.76 8.29
N ASP A 113 -15.64 -4.19 7.29
CA ASP A 113 -15.66 -5.58 6.82
C ASP A 113 -14.47 -5.86 5.91
N SER A 114 -13.96 -4.85 5.18
CA SER A 114 -12.65 -4.92 4.52
C SER A 114 -11.50 -4.64 5.48
N LEU A 115 -11.74 -4.05 6.65
CA LEU A 115 -10.70 -3.76 7.65
C LEU A 115 -10.11 -5.04 8.26
N GLU A 116 -10.72 -6.22 8.13
CA GLU A 116 -10.05 -7.47 8.49
C GLU A 116 -8.80 -7.70 7.61
N GLU A 117 -8.81 -7.19 6.37
CA GLU A 117 -7.71 -7.31 5.39
C GLU A 117 -6.98 -5.97 5.12
N VAL A 118 -7.64 -4.82 5.32
CA VAL A 118 -7.15 -3.49 4.89
C VAL A 118 -6.92 -2.58 6.11
N TYR A 119 -5.66 -2.34 6.46
CA TYR A 119 -5.31 -1.57 7.65
C TYR A 119 -5.23 -0.06 7.46
N GLY A 120 -4.90 0.32 6.24
CA GLY A 120 -4.95 1.65 5.69
C GLY A 120 -5.06 1.51 4.18
N HIS A 121 -5.08 2.63 3.48
CA HIS A 121 -4.94 2.61 2.05
C HIS A 121 -4.32 3.91 1.54
N THR A 122 -3.69 3.77 0.39
CA THR A 122 -3.20 4.87 -0.43
C THR A 122 -4.10 4.97 -1.66
N LEU A 123 -4.79 6.11 -1.84
CA LEU A 123 -5.65 6.28 -3.01
C LEU A 123 -4.80 6.32 -4.29
N ARG A 124 -5.06 5.36 -5.18
CA ARG A 124 -4.51 5.31 -6.54
C ARG A 124 -5.53 5.97 -7.45
N GLU A 125 -5.18 7.06 -8.12
CA GLU A 125 -6.06 7.59 -9.17
C GLU A 125 -6.13 6.58 -10.32
N PRO A 126 -7.32 6.00 -10.57
CA PRO A 126 -7.48 4.91 -11.52
C PRO A 126 -7.50 5.52 -12.93
N TYR A 127 -6.40 5.32 -13.65
CA TYR A 127 -6.26 5.58 -15.09
C TYR A 127 -6.31 7.06 -15.53
N GLY A 128 -5.20 7.51 -16.11
CA GLY A 128 -5.00 8.88 -16.57
C GLY A 128 -4.27 9.72 -15.52
N ARG A 129 -2.99 9.39 -15.28
CA ARG A 129 -2.16 10.13 -14.33
C ARG A 129 -2.25 11.63 -14.64
N PRO A 130 -2.65 12.46 -13.67
CA PRO A 130 -2.86 13.87 -13.90
C PRO A 130 -1.51 14.54 -14.24
N HIS A 131 -1.58 15.79 -14.72
CA HIS A 131 -0.37 16.57 -14.95
C HIS A 131 0.55 16.51 -13.71
N ARG A 132 1.87 16.46 -13.91
CA ARG A 132 2.88 16.30 -12.83
C ARG A 132 2.72 17.28 -11.65
N GLU A 133 1.97 18.36 -11.84
CA GLU A 133 1.70 19.41 -10.86
C GLU A 133 0.54 19.08 -9.91
N ILE A 134 -0.24 18.04 -10.19
CA ILE A 134 -1.49 17.69 -9.48
C ILE A 134 -1.36 16.36 -8.71
N VAL A 135 -0.18 15.74 -8.70
CA VAL A 135 0.00 14.44 -8.03
C VAL A 135 -0.28 14.56 -6.54
N HIS A 136 -1.34 13.90 -6.08
CA HIS A 136 -1.72 13.81 -4.67
C HIS A 136 -2.01 12.36 -4.30
N CYS A 137 -1.35 11.86 -3.27
CA CYS A 137 -1.39 10.48 -2.83
C CYS A 137 -1.67 10.46 -1.32
N PRO A 138 -2.95 10.54 -0.89
CA PRO A 138 -3.30 10.56 0.52
C PRO A 138 -3.14 9.16 1.12
N ILE A 139 -2.63 9.12 2.35
CA ILE A 139 -2.51 7.93 3.19
C ILE A 139 -3.61 7.99 4.24
N THR A 140 -4.48 6.99 4.25
CA THR A 140 -5.58 6.88 5.20
C THR A 140 -5.33 5.68 6.10
N ILE A 141 -5.45 5.84 7.42
CA ILE A 141 -5.28 4.77 8.40
C ILE A 141 -6.54 4.69 9.24
N PHE A 142 -7.05 3.49 9.46
CA PHE A 142 -8.28 3.30 10.24
C PHE A 142 -7.98 3.02 11.70
N GLN A 143 -8.79 3.58 12.61
CA GLN A 143 -8.71 3.29 14.03
C GLN A 143 -9.02 1.81 14.30
N ARG A 144 -8.28 1.20 15.23
CA ARG A 144 -8.29 -0.25 15.45
C ARG A 144 -8.73 -0.62 16.87
N PRO A 145 -9.48 -1.72 17.03
CA PRO A 145 -9.96 -2.18 18.33
C PRO A 145 -8.95 -3.11 19.02
N TRP A 146 -7.67 -2.74 19.15
CA TRP A 146 -6.69 -3.58 19.89
C TRP A 146 -6.68 -3.31 21.40
N ASP A 147 -6.19 -4.30 22.14
CA ASP A 147 -6.29 -4.39 23.60
C ASP A 147 -5.45 -3.35 24.37
N THR A 148 -4.32 -2.91 23.81
CA THR A 148 -3.43 -1.95 24.50
C THR A 148 -3.03 -0.77 23.61
N PRO A 149 -2.88 0.45 24.18
CA PRO A 149 -2.41 1.61 23.42
C PRO A 149 -1.07 1.38 22.69
N GLU A 150 -0.17 0.59 23.28
CA GLU A 150 1.12 0.23 22.68
C GLU A 150 0.95 -0.63 21.42
N SER A 151 0.13 -1.68 21.50
CA SER A 151 -0.21 -2.51 20.34
C SER A 151 -0.89 -1.67 19.25
N ARG A 152 -1.73 -0.70 19.64
CA ARG A 152 -2.34 0.23 18.67
C ARG A 152 -1.31 1.09 17.97
N LEU A 153 -0.46 1.75 18.73
CA LEU A 153 0.59 2.59 18.15
C LEU A 153 1.54 1.80 17.26
N LYS A 154 1.93 0.58 17.66
CA LYS A 154 2.79 -0.29 16.84
C LYS A 154 2.15 -0.54 15.49
N SER A 155 0.90 -1.00 15.45
CA SER A 155 0.33 -1.41 14.17
C SER A 155 -0.14 -0.23 13.30
N TYR A 156 -0.39 0.92 13.91
CA TYR A 156 -0.44 2.20 13.21
C TYR A 156 0.88 2.58 12.53
N ILE A 157 2.03 2.35 13.17
CA ILE A 157 3.36 2.57 12.58
C ILE A 157 3.61 1.58 11.44
N GLU A 158 3.27 0.30 11.62
CA GLU A 158 3.35 -0.74 10.58
C GLU A 158 2.56 -0.33 9.33
N THR A 159 1.28 0.03 9.52
CA THR A 159 0.41 0.48 8.44
C THR A 159 0.95 1.74 7.78
N LEU A 160 1.41 2.72 8.56
CA LEU A 160 1.99 3.95 8.02
C LEU A 160 3.20 3.69 7.12
N LEU A 161 4.12 2.83 7.55
CA LEU A 161 5.31 2.50 6.77
C LEU A 161 4.94 1.74 5.48
N HIS A 162 4.00 0.80 5.56
CA HIS A 162 3.44 0.09 4.39
C HIS A 162 2.91 1.09 3.34
N GLU A 163 1.98 1.95 3.76
CA GLU A 163 1.36 2.93 2.87
C GLU A 163 2.34 4.00 2.36
N MET A 164 3.38 4.35 3.13
CA MET A 164 4.42 5.26 2.66
C MET A 164 5.26 4.66 1.54
N VAL A 165 5.50 3.34 1.54
CA VAL A 165 6.17 2.66 0.43
C VAL A 165 5.31 2.73 -0.83
N ASP A 166 4.03 2.39 -0.72
CA ASP A 166 3.07 2.50 -1.82
C ASP A 166 2.98 3.92 -2.38
N ALA A 167 2.77 4.91 -1.51
CA ALA A 167 2.67 6.30 -1.89
C ALA A 167 3.94 6.81 -2.59
N PHE A 168 5.12 6.36 -2.16
CA PHE A 168 6.38 6.74 -2.77
C PHE A 168 6.49 6.18 -4.19
N ILE A 169 6.25 4.88 -4.35
CA ILE A 169 6.32 4.20 -5.65
C ILE A 169 5.33 4.83 -6.63
N VAL A 170 4.06 4.99 -6.22
CA VAL A 170 3.01 5.56 -7.07
C VAL A 170 3.34 7.01 -7.45
N THR A 171 3.76 7.85 -6.51
CA THR A 171 4.01 9.29 -6.73
C THR A 171 5.19 9.54 -7.67
N TYR A 172 6.28 8.80 -7.52
CA TYR A 172 7.54 9.14 -8.18
C TYR A 172 7.82 8.36 -9.47
N THR A 173 7.16 7.22 -9.67
CA THR A 173 7.33 6.44 -10.90
C THR A 173 6.72 7.13 -12.11
N CYS A 174 7.46 7.15 -13.21
CA CYS A 174 7.09 7.79 -14.46
C CYS A 174 5.76 7.23 -15.00
N GLY A 175 4.89 8.15 -15.40
CA GLY A 175 3.58 7.84 -15.98
C GLY A 175 3.54 7.81 -17.50
N CYS A 176 4.67 7.77 -18.21
CA CYS A 176 4.65 7.64 -19.68
C CYS A 176 4.19 6.24 -20.09
N GLU A 177 3.56 6.09 -21.25
CA GLU A 177 2.99 4.82 -21.76
C GLU A 177 3.90 3.60 -21.53
N ILE A 178 5.17 3.68 -21.96
CA ILE A 178 6.18 2.62 -21.76
C ILE A 178 6.39 2.30 -20.27
N CYS A 179 6.53 3.32 -19.42
CA CYS A 179 6.70 3.11 -17.99
C CYS A 179 5.40 2.64 -17.32
N GLN A 180 4.22 2.94 -17.86
CA GLN A 180 2.96 2.41 -17.33
C GLN A 180 2.82 0.93 -17.63
N GLU A 181 3.20 0.49 -18.83
CA GLU A 181 3.23 -0.94 -19.18
C GLU A 181 4.19 -1.70 -18.27
N LEU A 182 5.42 -1.19 -18.11
CA LEU A 182 6.40 -1.78 -17.19
C LEU A 182 5.92 -1.74 -15.73
N PHE A 183 5.35 -0.63 -15.29
CA PHE A 183 4.79 -0.50 -13.95
C PHE A 183 3.67 -1.51 -13.71
N ALA A 184 2.76 -1.72 -14.67
CA ALA A 184 1.70 -2.71 -14.53
C ALA A 184 2.23 -4.16 -14.42
N GLN A 185 3.39 -4.44 -15.01
CA GLN A 185 4.06 -5.74 -14.92
C GLN A 185 4.84 -5.89 -13.62
N GLU A 186 5.62 -4.88 -13.22
CA GLU A 186 6.59 -4.95 -12.12
C GLU A 186 6.02 -4.53 -10.76
N TYR A 187 5.05 -3.61 -10.72
CA TYR A 187 4.41 -3.16 -9.48
C TYR A 187 3.40 -4.18 -8.95
N GLY A 188 3.00 -5.18 -9.74
CA GLY A 188 1.95 -6.13 -9.39
C GLY A 188 0.54 -5.58 -9.63
N GLN A 189 -0.44 -6.48 -9.75
CA GLN A 189 -1.85 -6.12 -9.93
C GLN A 189 -2.47 -5.55 -8.65
N ARG A 190 -1.97 -5.96 -7.47
CA ARG A 190 -2.40 -5.42 -6.17
C ARG A 190 -1.46 -4.31 -5.69
N GLY A 191 -0.35 -4.13 -6.38
CA GLY A 191 0.64 -3.08 -6.14
C GLY A 191 1.74 -3.47 -5.17
N HIS A 192 1.87 -4.78 -4.94
CA HIS A 192 2.88 -5.37 -4.06
C HIS A 192 3.87 -6.22 -4.86
N GLY A 193 4.25 -5.78 -6.06
CA GLY A 193 5.24 -6.46 -6.90
C GLY A 193 6.67 -6.37 -6.37
N GLU A 194 7.63 -6.75 -7.20
CA GLU A 194 9.04 -6.93 -6.80
C GLU A 194 9.64 -5.70 -6.12
N THR A 195 9.43 -4.51 -6.71
CA THR A 195 9.94 -3.26 -6.16
C THR A 195 9.35 -2.94 -4.78
N TRP A 196 8.05 -3.18 -4.59
CA TRP A 196 7.42 -2.95 -3.28
C TRP A 196 8.03 -3.89 -2.24
N HIS A 197 8.15 -5.18 -2.57
CA HIS A 197 8.75 -6.17 -1.67
C HIS A 197 10.19 -5.84 -1.29
N ALA A 198 11.01 -5.45 -2.27
CA ALA A 198 12.40 -5.09 -2.03
C ALA A 198 12.52 -3.89 -1.07
N MET A 199 11.70 -2.86 -1.28
CA MET A 199 11.67 -1.66 -0.44
C MET A 199 11.10 -1.94 0.96
N ALA A 200 9.96 -2.62 1.06
CA ALA A 200 9.31 -2.94 2.33
C ALA A 200 10.22 -3.81 3.20
N THR A 201 10.89 -4.82 2.63
CA THR A 201 11.83 -5.69 3.37
C THR A 201 12.98 -4.88 3.98
N ALA A 202 13.66 -4.06 3.16
CA ALA A 202 14.78 -3.26 3.65
C ALA A 202 14.34 -2.26 4.73
N LEU A 203 13.13 -1.71 4.60
CA LEU A 203 12.55 -0.80 5.57
C LEU A 203 12.21 -1.50 6.89
N GLU A 204 11.56 -2.66 6.84
CA GLU A 204 11.22 -3.48 8.00
C GLU A 204 12.46 -3.89 8.79
N GLU A 205 13.48 -4.43 8.11
CA GLU A 205 14.76 -4.81 8.71
C GLU A 205 15.43 -3.60 9.37
N THR A 206 15.45 -2.45 8.69
CA THR A 206 16.10 -1.24 9.22
C THR A 206 15.37 -0.68 10.44
N VAL A 207 14.04 -0.63 10.41
CA VAL A 207 13.23 -0.12 11.54
C VAL A 207 13.37 -1.06 12.75
N THR A 208 13.35 -2.37 12.53
CA THR A 208 13.53 -3.37 13.58
C THR A 208 14.95 -3.33 14.16
N ASP A 209 15.96 -3.50 13.32
CA ASP A 209 17.35 -3.69 13.77
C ASP A 209 18.02 -2.39 14.20
N ARG A 210 17.77 -1.29 13.47
CA ARG A 210 18.47 -0.02 13.71
C ARG A 210 17.64 0.92 14.57
N LEU A 211 16.32 0.99 14.41
CA LEU A 211 15.48 1.89 15.22
C LEU A 211 14.92 1.24 16.48
N GLY A 212 14.96 -0.09 16.58
CA GLY A 212 14.53 -0.84 17.76
C GLY A 212 13.02 -0.86 17.92
N ILE A 213 12.26 -0.73 16.83
CA ILE A 213 10.81 -0.91 16.81
C ILE A 213 10.54 -2.19 16.02
N ASP A 214 10.15 -3.24 16.72
CA ASP A 214 9.71 -4.49 16.12
C ASP A 214 8.43 -4.22 15.31
N VAL A 215 8.52 -4.23 13.98
CA VAL A 215 7.44 -3.95 13.04
C VAL A 215 7.28 -5.09 12.05
N SER A 216 6.04 -5.34 11.62
CA SER A 216 5.70 -6.20 10.48
C SER A 216 4.91 -5.41 9.45
N LEU A 217 5.46 -5.23 8.24
CA LEU A 217 4.82 -4.51 7.14
C LEU A 217 3.86 -5.40 6.33
N GLY A 218 3.58 -6.62 6.79
CA GLY A 218 2.67 -7.55 6.13
C GLY A 218 3.23 -8.16 4.84
N ILE A 219 4.56 -8.19 4.67
CA ILE A 219 5.23 -8.69 3.46
C ILE A 219 4.73 -10.08 3.03
N PRO A 220 4.63 -11.09 3.93
CA PRO A 220 4.14 -12.41 3.53
C PRO A 220 2.69 -12.39 3.04
N ALA A 221 1.81 -11.64 3.71
CA ALA A 221 0.41 -11.53 3.34
C ALA A 221 0.24 -10.81 1.99
N ALA A 222 0.96 -9.70 1.77
CA ALA A 222 0.97 -8.98 0.51
C ALA A 222 1.47 -9.87 -0.65
N MET A 223 2.52 -10.66 -0.40
CA MET A 223 3.08 -11.59 -1.39
C MET A 223 2.09 -12.71 -1.75
N SER A 224 1.44 -13.29 -0.73
CA SER A 224 0.42 -14.32 -0.93
C SER A 224 -0.80 -13.80 -1.70
N ASP A 225 -1.29 -12.58 -1.41
CA ASP A 225 -2.43 -11.99 -2.13
C ASP A 225 -2.07 -11.67 -3.59
N GLU A 226 -0.89 -11.09 -3.82
CA GLU A 226 -0.36 -10.81 -5.15
C GLU A 226 -0.19 -12.10 -5.96
N TRP A 227 0.35 -13.17 -5.37
CA TRP A 227 0.51 -14.45 -6.08
C TRP A 227 -0.84 -15.12 -6.36
N TYR A 228 -1.70 -15.24 -5.33
CA TYR A 228 -2.98 -15.94 -5.41
C TYR A 228 -3.87 -15.37 -6.52
N ARG A 229 -4.00 -14.05 -6.60
CA ARG A 229 -4.99 -13.42 -7.48
C ARG A 229 -4.49 -13.23 -8.90
N THR A 230 -3.18 -13.23 -9.11
CA THR A 230 -2.58 -12.86 -10.41
C THR A 230 -1.97 -14.05 -11.13
N ASN A 231 -1.76 -15.17 -10.42
CA ASN A 231 -0.98 -16.31 -10.89
C ASN A 231 0.41 -15.88 -11.40
N ALA A 232 0.99 -14.85 -10.77
CA ALA A 232 2.33 -14.37 -11.09
C ALA A 232 3.34 -15.52 -10.95
N ASP A 233 4.25 -15.61 -11.91
CA ASP A 233 5.38 -16.52 -11.84
C ASP A 233 6.38 -16.01 -10.79
N LEU A 234 6.62 -16.82 -9.75
CA LEU A 234 7.54 -16.49 -8.66
C LEU A 234 8.97 -16.97 -8.91
N ASP A 235 9.26 -17.64 -10.02
CA ASP A 235 10.58 -18.23 -10.24
C ASP A 235 11.72 -17.17 -10.34
N GLY A 236 11.37 -15.88 -10.44
CA GLY A 236 12.31 -14.75 -10.40
C GLY A 236 12.19 -13.82 -9.18
N VAL A 237 11.18 -13.97 -8.32
CA VAL A 237 10.96 -13.06 -7.18
C VAL A 237 11.94 -13.43 -6.06
N ASP A 238 12.71 -12.45 -5.59
CA ASP A 238 13.58 -12.63 -4.42
C ASP A 238 12.73 -12.80 -3.15
N LEU A 239 12.42 -14.06 -2.81
CA LEU A 239 11.58 -14.43 -1.66
C LEU A 239 12.27 -14.17 -0.30
N ARG A 240 13.51 -13.66 -0.28
CA ARG A 240 14.30 -13.24 0.91
C ARG A 240 13.97 -13.97 2.21
N ARG A 241 14.17 -15.30 2.18
CA ARG A 241 14.03 -16.24 3.32
C ARG A 241 12.61 -16.71 3.65
N LEU A 242 11.57 -16.19 3.01
CA LEU A 242 10.33 -16.94 2.92
C LEU A 242 10.59 -18.08 1.95
N ASP A 243 10.69 -19.29 2.47
CA ASP A 243 10.70 -20.44 1.59
C ASP A 243 9.35 -20.49 0.85
N ARG A 244 9.38 -20.94 -0.40
CA ARG A 244 8.19 -21.07 -1.24
C ARG A 244 7.05 -21.80 -0.52
N SER A 245 7.36 -22.82 0.29
CA SER A 245 6.35 -23.60 1.01
C SER A 245 5.66 -22.80 2.13
N SER A 246 6.35 -21.83 2.75
CA SER A 246 5.76 -20.91 3.72
C SER A 246 4.75 -19.97 3.07
N ILE A 247 5.04 -19.49 1.86
CA ILE A 247 4.12 -18.64 1.09
C ILE A 247 2.94 -19.49 0.58
N GLU A 248 3.20 -20.69 0.07
CA GLU A 248 2.16 -21.63 -0.37
C GLU A 248 1.19 -21.96 0.78
N LYS A 249 1.69 -22.17 2.00
CA LYS A 249 0.83 -22.37 3.19
C LYS A 249 -0.01 -21.16 3.55
N LEU A 250 0.54 -19.95 3.43
CA LEU A 250 -0.23 -18.72 3.66
C LEU A 250 -1.32 -18.56 2.60
N ILE A 251 -1.03 -18.93 1.35
CA ILE A 251 -2.02 -18.98 0.28
C ILE A 251 -3.10 -20.01 0.60
N GLU A 252 -2.76 -21.24 0.99
CA GLU A 252 -3.74 -22.26 1.39
C GLU A 252 -4.63 -21.78 2.55
N GLN A 253 -4.08 -21.02 3.50
CA GLN A 253 -4.88 -20.40 4.56
C GLN A 253 -5.82 -19.33 4.00
N CYS A 254 -5.34 -18.45 3.11
CA CYS A 254 -6.19 -17.48 2.42
C CYS A 254 -7.34 -18.16 1.63
N TRP A 255 -7.09 -19.31 1.01
CA TRP A 255 -8.12 -20.11 0.31
C TRP A 255 -9.20 -20.61 1.27
N PHE A 256 -8.80 -21.08 2.44
CA PHE A 256 -9.74 -21.62 3.43
C PHE A 256 -10.68 -20.55 4.00
N TYR A 257 -10.19 -19.31 4.17
CA TYR A 257 -10.97 -18.22 4.73
C TYR A 257 -11.85 -17.50 3.72
N ASN A 258 -11.41 -17.38 2.46
CA ASN A 258 -12.14 -16.59 1.46
C ASN A 258 -13.15 -17.39 0.61
N GLY A 259 -13.22 -18.71 0.82
CA GLY A 259 -14.00 -19.61 -0.03
C GLY A 259 -13.36 -19.71 -1.41
N ASP A 260 -13.47 -20.87 -2.06
CA ASP A 260 -12.97 -21.03 -3.42
C ASP A 260 -13.78 -20.11 -4.37
N PRO A 261 -13.20 -19.04 -4.95
CA PRO A 261 -13.92 -18.19 -5.90
C PRO A 261 -14.10 -18.89 -7.25
N SER A 262 -13.41 -20.01 -7.47
CA SER A 262 -13.59 -20.91 -8.61
C SER A 262 -14.53 -22.07 -8.29
N GLY A 263 -15.33 -21.98 -7.23
CA GLY A 263 -16.56 -22.74 -7.11
C GLY A 263 -17.45 -22.44 -8.31
N GLU A 264 -17.17 -23.10 -9.43
CA GLU A 264 -18.12 -23.44 -10.45
C GLU A 264 -19.30 -24.02 -9.68
N ASN A 265 -20.35 -23.20 -9.53
CA ASN A 265 -21.66 -23.71 -9.19
C ASN A 265 -22.04 -24.62 -10.35
N ASP A 266 -21.61 -25.88 -10.27
CA ASP A 266 -22.24 -27.02 -10.91
C ASP A 266 -23.63 -27.21 -10.28
N ASP A 267 -24.45 -26.16 -10.32
CA ASP A 267 -25.88 -26.28 -10.21
C ASP A 267 -26.34 -26.79 -11.58
N ASP A 268 -26.23 -28.11 -11.75
CA ASP A 268 -27.03 -28.90 -12.68
C ASP A 268 -28.52 -28.60 -12.41
N ASN A 269 -29.02 -27.49 -12.94
CA ASN A 269 -30.44 -27.21 -13.10
C ASN A 269 -30.94 -27.95 -14.33
N ASP A 270 -30.99 -29.27 -14.21
CA ASP A 270 -31.69 -30.17 -15.12
C ASP A 270 -33.03 -30.50 -14.48
N ASP A 271 -34.01 -29.59 -14.60
CA ASP A 271 -35.44 -29.88 -14.43
C ASP A 271 -36.28 -28.78 -15.09
N ASN A 272 -36.32 -28.88 -16.41
CA ASN A 272 -37.21 -28.14 -17.30
C ASN A 272 -38.60 -28.81 -17.28
N GLU A 273 -39.43 -28.50 -16.27
CA GLU A 273 -40.85 -28.85 -16.30
C GLU A 273 -41.68 -27.71 -16.89
N GLU A 274 -42.24 -28.01 -18.07
CA GLU A 274 -43.21 -27.23 -18.81
C GLU A 274 -44.43 -26.86 -17.92
N SER A 275 -44.77 -25.57 -17.85
CA SER A 275 -46.14 -25.18 -17.54
C SER A 275 -46.61 -24.07 -18.49
N ASP A 276 -47.46 -24.52 -19.40
CA ASP A 276 -48.40 -23.77 -20.22
C ASP A 276 -49.26 -22.85 -19.34
N ALA A 277 -49.28 -21.54 -19.63
CA ALA A 277 -50.33 -20.65 -19.16
C ALA A 277 -50.49 -19.44 -20.10
N SER A 278 -51.56 -19.54 -20.88
CA SER A 278 -52.30 -18.56 -21.68
C SER A 278 -52.22 -17.08 -21.29
N GLU A 279 -51.99 -16.27 -22.32
CA GLU A 279 -52.62 -14.99 -22.68
C GLU A 279 -53.59 -14.37 -21.66
N ASP A 280 -53.29 -13.14 -21.21
CA ASP A 280 -54.32 -12.11 -21.08
C ASP A 280 -53.76 -10.70 -21.34
N SER A 281 -54.50 -9.97 -22.14
CA SER A 281 -54.23 -8.65 -22.70
C SER A 281 -54.82 -7.55 -21.81
N SER A 282 -54.07 -6.48 -21.57
CA SER A 282 -54.69 -5.15 -21.47
C SER A 282 -53.67 -4.04 -21.69
N GLU A 283 -53.99 -3.24 -22.70
CA GLU A 283 -53.40 -1.95 -23.04
C GLU A 283 -53.79 -0.92 -21.96
N GLU A 284 -52.83 -0.13 -21.47
CA GLU A 284 -53.12 1.20 -20.96
C GLU A 284 -52.14 2.22 -21.54
N GLU A 285 -52.74 3.12 -22.31
CA GLU A 285 -52.21 4.22 -23.09
C GLU A 285 -52.05 5.44 -22.17
N TYR A 286 -50.82 5.89 -21.90
CA TYR A 286 -50.57 7.14 -21.18
C TYR A 286 -50.37 8.29 -22.16
N ILE A 287 -51.37 9.17 -22.20
CA ILE A 287 -51.35 10.49 -22.82
C ILE A 287 -50.56 11.44 -21.91
N TYR A 288 -49.56 12.13 -22.49
CA TYR A 288 -48.91 13.28 -21.88
C TYR A 288 -49.58 14.57 -22.40
N ASP A 289 -49.98 15.43 -21.46
CA ASP A 289 -50.10 16.89 -21.61
C ASP A 289 -49.23 17.56 -20.52
#